data_AF-A0A975IZW8-F1
#
_entry.id   AF-A0A975IZW8-F1
#
_cell.length_a   1.000
_cell.length_b   1.000
_cell.length_c   1.000
_cell.angle_alpha   90.00
_cell.angle_beta   90.00
_cell.angle_gamma   90.00
#
_symmetry.space_group_name_H-M   'P 1'
#
loop_
_entity.id
_entity.type
_entity.pdbx_description
1 polymer ?
#
loop_
_entity_poly.entity_id
_entity_poly.type
_entity_poly.pdbx_seq_one_letter_code
_entity_poly.pdbx_strand_id
1 'polypeptide(L)'
;MKAITWLASLTVGVAALSASAFSATPEGWSTDLEKALATAKKEKKSVLVEFTGSDWCPPCIAMRKNVFSKKEFVEKASKKFILVELDFPKGEKEVAEKNQPLAEKYKIEGFPTVVLLDPEGKEFNRFFASQYPKSEDFLKHLDETLAKKELD
;
A
#
# COMPACT_ATOMS: atom_id res chain seq x y z
N MET A 1 46.35 -40.99 36.97
CA MET A 1 44.98 -41.46 37.30
C MET A 1 44.14 -40.25 37.68
N LYS A 2 42.93 -40.13 37.09
CA LYS A 2 41.84 -39.13 37.30
C LYS A 2 42.13 -37.72 36.70
N ALA A 3 41.66 -37.33 35.51
CA ALA A 3 40.29 -37.07 34.99
C ALA A 3 39.60 -35.83 35.62
N ILE A 4 38.71 -35.16 34.85
CA ILE A 4 37.74 -34.07 35.18
C ILE A 4 38.12 -32.72 34.51
N THR A 5 37.84 -32.48 33.22
CA THR A 5 36.59 -32.19 32.47
C THR A 5 36.53 -30.72 32.06
N TRP A 6 36.70 -30.47 30.76
CA TRP A 6 36.37 -29.21 30.10
C TRP A 6 34.85 -29.12 29.93
N LEU A 7 34.21 -28.13 30.57
CA LEU A 7 32.83 -27.75 30.26
C LEU A 7 32.88 -26.66 29.18
N ALA A 8 32.92 -27.09 27.92
CA ALA A 8 32.56 -26.24 26.80
C ALA A 8 31.05 -26.03 26.86
N SER A 9 30.62 -24.87 27.36
CA SER A 9 29.22 -24.47 27.34
C SER A 9 28.85 -24.09 25.91
N LEU A 10 28.23 -25.03 25.19
CA LEU A 10 27.69 -24.81 23.85
C LEU A 10 26.35 -24.08 24.02
N THR A 11 26.37 -22.75 24.00
CA THR A 11 25.14 -21.97 23.87
C THR A 11 24.61 -22.17 22.45
N VAL A 12 23.58 -23.01 22.33
CA VAL A 12 22.79 -23.15 21.11
C VAL A 12 22.12 -21.79 20.85
N GLY A 13 22.60 -21.10 19.83
CA GLY A 13 21.96 -19.89 19.32
C GLY A 13 20.63 -20.27 18.68
N VAL A 14 19.53 -20.05 19.41
CA VAL A 14 18.20 -20.03 18.82
C VAL A 14 18.06 -18.68 18.13
N ALA A 15 18.48 -18.61 16.87
CA ALA A 15 18.06 -17.54 15.98
C ALA A 15 16.56 -17.72 15.75
N ALA A 16 15.75 -17.04 16.56
CA ALA A 16 14.33 -16.90 16.30
C ALA A 16 14.18 -16.16 14.97
N LEU A 17 13.94 -16.92 13.90
CA LEU A 17 13.41 -16.40 12.64
C LEU A 17 12.02 -15.87 12.96
N SER A 18 11.94 -14.60 13.34
CA SER A 18 10.70 -13.85 13.44
C SER A 18 10.06 -13.87 12.05
N ALA A 19 8.97 -14.63 11.92
CA ALA A 19 8.13 -14.60 10.74
C ALA A 19 7.66 -13.16 10.54
N SER A 20 8.17 -12.51 9.49
CA SER A 20 7.70 -11.19 9.10
C SER A 20 6.22 -11.29 8.76
N ALA A 21 5.37 -10.73 9.62
CA ALA A 21 3.98 -10.48 9.30
C ALA A 21 3.96 -9.62 8.02
N PHE A 22 3.20 -10.03 7.01
CA PHE A 22 3.00 -9.31 5.75
C PHE A 22 2.20 -7.99 5.92
N SER A 23 2.07 -7.48 7.15
CA SER A 23 1.21 -6.36 7.54
C SER A 23 1.85 -4.98 7.37
N ALA A 24 3.12 -4.86 7.01
CA ALA A 24 3.76 -3.55 6.86
C ALA A 24 3.48 -2.96 5.47
N THR A 25 2.91 -1.75 5.36
CA THR A 25 2.67 -0.98 4.11
C THR A 25 3.82 -1.06 3.10
N PRO A 26 3.58 -1.15 1.77
CA PRO A 26 4.64 -1.35 0.80
C PRO A 26 5.59 -0.16 0.79
N GLU A 27 6.87 -0.41 0.56
CA GLU A 27 7.86 0.66 0.48
C GLU A 27 7.47 1.69 -0.59
N GLY A 28 7.60 2.98 -0.26
CA GLY A 28 7.21 4.09 -1.13
C GLY A 28 5.75 4.53 -1.03
N TRP A 29 4.96 3.89 -0.16
CA TRP A 29 3.58 4.29 0.14
C TRP A 29 3.48 5.05 1.48
N SER A 30 2.58 6.02 1.52
CA SER A 30 2.17 6.73 2.74
C SER A 30 0.91 6.10 3.34
N THR A 31 0.72 6.23 4.65
CA THR A 31 -0.53 5.86 5.36
C THR A 31 -1.28 7.11 5.88
N ASP A 32 -0.93 8.29 5.36
CA ASP A 32 -1.43 9.58 5.81
C ASP A 32 -1.84 10.41 4.59
N LEU A 33 -3.15 10.45 4.32
CA LEU A 33 -3.71 11.14 3.17
C LEU A 33 -3.54 12.66 3.25
N GLU A 34 -3.64 13.24 4.45
CA GLU A 34 -3.51 14.69 4.62
C GLU A 34 -2.09 15.16 4.29
N LYS A 35 -1.07 14.47 4.81
CA LYS A 35 0.33 14.75 4.46
C LYS A 35 0.62 14.46 2.99
N ALA A 36 0.02 13.41 2.44
CA ALA A 36 0.16 13.09 1.03
C ALA A 36 -0.41 14.19 0.14
N LEU A 37 -1.59 14.74 0.46
CA LEU A 37 -2.19 15.87 -0.26
C LEU A 37 -1.35 17.15 -0.12
N ALA A 38 -0.81 17.43 1.06
CA ALA A 38 0.09 18.56 1.25
C ALA A 38 1.37 18.44 0.40
N THR A 39 1.88 17.22 0.24
CA THR A 39 3.05 16.92 -0.61
C THR A 39 2.69 17.00 -2.09
N ALA A 40 1.56 16.41 -2.47
CA ALA A 40 1.01 16.43 -3.82
C ALA A 40 0.84 17.86 -4.35
N LYS A 41 0.29 18.76 -3.53
CA LYS A 41 0.15 20.18 -3.85
C LYS A 41 1.49 20.88 -4.08
N LYS A 42 2.52 20.57 -3.27
CA LYS A 42 3.87 21.14 -3.43
C LYS A 42 4.59 20.61 -4.67
N GLU A 43 4.46 19.31 -4.93
CA GLU A 43 5.11 18.62 -6.04
C GLU A 43 4.31 18.67 -7.36
N LYS A 44 3.09 19.22 -7.34
CA LYS A 44 2.14 19.24 -8.45
C LYS A 44 1.88 17.83 -9.01
N LYS A 45 1.75 16.86 -8.12
CA LYS A 45 1.44 15.46 -8.43
C LYS A 45 0.01 15.13 -8.03
N SER A 46 -0.61 14.17 -8.71
CA SER A 46 -1.87 13.58 -8.27
C SER A 46 -1.63 12.67 -7.04
N VAL A 47 -2.70 12.18 -6.42
CA VAL A 47 -2.64 11.18 -5.34
C VAL A 47 -3.37 9.93 -5.80
N LEU A 48 -2.73 8.77 -5.62
CA LEU A 48 -3.35 7.46 -5.77
C LEU A 48 -3.62 6.93 -4.36
N VAL A 49 -4.88 6.80 -4.00
CA VAL A 49 -5.31 6.25 -2.72
C VAL A 49 -5.87 4.87 -2.93
N GLU A 50 -5.24 3.85 -2.36
CA GLU A 50 -5.77 2.49 -2.30
C GLU A 50 -6.45 2.26 -0.95
N PHE A 51 -7.72 1.87 -1.00
CA PHE A 51 -8.44 1.31 0.14
C PHE A 51 -8.33 -0.21 0.08
N THR A 52 -7.87 -0.83 1.16
CA THR A 52 -7.46 -2.24 1.15
C THR A 52 -7.79 -2.99 2.44
N GLY A 53 -7.72 -4.33 2.39
CA GLY A 53 -7.85 -5.19 3.56
C GLY A 53 -6.70 -6.20 3.59
N SER A 54 -5.59 -5.83 4.21
CA SER A 54 -4.29 -6.49 4.04
C SER A 54 -4.23 -7.94 4.51
N ASP A 55 -5.08 -8.36 5.45
CA ASP A 55 -5.04 -9.68 6.08
C ASP A 55 -6.27 -10.57 5.80
N TRP A 56 -7.33 -10.05 5.18
CA TRP A 56 -8.57 -10.82 4.94
C TRP A 56 -9.16 -10.71 3.54
N CYS A 57 -8.67 -9.81 2.69
CA CYS A 57 -9.18 -9.62 1.33
C CYS A 57 -8.24 -10.28 0.31
N PRO A 58 -8.57 -11.47 -0.26
CA PRO A 58 -7.71 -12.15 -1.23
C PRO A 58 -7.33 -11.31 -2.46
N PRO A 59 -8.23 -10.55 -3.12
CA PRO A 59 -7.82 -9.72 -4.25
C PRO A 59 -6.89 -8.58 -3.81
N CYS A 60 -7.04 -8.04 -2.62
CA CYS A 60 -6.15 -7.02 -2.05
C CYS A 60 -4.73 -7.57 -1.87
N ILE A 61 -4.61 -8.75 -1.25
CA ILE A 61 -3.34 -9.45 -1.05
C ILE A 61 -2.68 -9.76 -2.40
N ALA A 62 -3.47 -10.17 -3.40
CA ALA A 62 -2.98 -10.41 -4.76
C ALA A 62 -2.47 -9.12 -5.43
N MET A 63 -3.21 -8.02 -5.34
CA MET A 63 -2.78 -6.71 -5.88
C MET A 63 -1.48 -6.24 -5.24
N ARG A 64 -1.36 -6.36 -3.91
CA ARG A 64 -0.12 -6.05 -3.19
C ARG A 64 1.07 -6.85 -3.72
N LYS A 65 0.91 -8.16 -3.87
CA LYS A 65 1.96 -9.07 -4.36
C LYS A 65 2.35 -8.82 -5.82
N ASN A 66 1.37 -8.56 -6.67
CA ASN A 66 1.55 -8.54 -8.13
C ASN A 66 1.81 -7.15 -8.69
N VAL A 67 1.36 -6.10 -8.00
CA VAL A 67 1.40 -4.71 -8.49
C VAL A 67 2.06 -3.78 -7.48
N PHE A 68 1.44 -3.55 -6.31
CA PHE A 68 1.79 -2.41 -5.46
C PHE A 68 3.12 -2.50 -4.73
N SER A 69 3.62 -3.72 -4.48
CA SER A 69 4.97 -3.95 -3.95
C SER A 69 6.05 -4.09 -5.03
N LYS A 70 5.68 -4.05 -6.33
CA LYS A 70 6.68 -4.15 -7.40
C LYS A 70 7.47 -2.86 -7.48
N LYS A 71 8.78 -2.97 -7.38
CA LYS A 71 9.71 -1.84 -7.55
C LYS A 71 9.41 -1.03 -8.82
N GLU A 72 9.18 -1.71 -9.95
CA GLU A 72 8.82 -1.06 -11.21
C GLU A 72 7.53 -0.22 -11.11
N PHE A 73 6.51 -0.72 -10.44
CA PHE A 73 5.26 0.01 -10.23
C PHE A 73 5.51 1.26 -9.39
N VAL A 74 6.16 1.10 -8.23
CA VAL A 74 6.45 2.22 -7.31
C VAL A 74 7.28 3.28 -8.03
N GLU A 75 8.39 2.90 -8.68
CA GLU A 75 9.25 3.84 -9.40
C GLU A 75 8.54 4.61 -10.51
N LYS A 76 7.63 3.96 -11.26
CA LYS A 76 6.92 4.60 -12.37
C LYS A 76 5.74 5.43 -11.87
N ALA A 77 4.95 4.91 -10.94
CA ALA A 77 3.78 5.59 -10.39
C ALA A 77 4.19 6.82 -9.56
N SER A 78 5.25 6.73 -8.74
CA SER A 78 5.71 7.84 -7.88
C SER A 78 6.23 9.07 -8.64
N LYS A 79 6.46 8.95 -9.96
CA LYS A 79 6.76 10.11 -10.82
C LYS A 79 5.55 11.02 -11.01
N LYS A 80 4.34 10.46 -10.98
CA LYS A 80 3.09 11.14 -11.30
C LYS A 80 2.13 11.23 -10.12
N PHE A 81 2.26 10.31 -9.16
CA PHE A 81 1.39 10.18 -8.01
C PHE A 81 2.15 10.19 -6.69
N ILE A 82 1.52 10.71 -5.64
CA ILE A 82 1.82 10.31 -4.26
C ILE A 82 0.98 9.08 -3.96
N LEU A 83 1.61 8.00 -3.50
CA LEU A 83 0.95 6.72 -3.24
C LEU A 83 0.49 6.65 -1.79
N VAL A 84 -0.76 6.30 -1.55
CA VAL A 84 -1.37 6.22 -0.22
C VAL A 84 -2.13 4.91 -0.05
N GLU A 85 -1.81 4.18 1.01
CA GLU A 85 -2.52 2.97 1.43
C GLU A 85 -3.37 3.31 2.67
N LEU A 86 -4.68 3.05 2.58
CA LEU A 86 -5.62 3.14 3.68
C LEU A 86 -6.17 1.73 3.94
N ASP A 87 -5.55 1.05 4.90
CA ASP A 87 -5.84 -0.34 5.23
C ASP A 87 -6.95 -0.50 6.28
N PHE A 88 -7.69 -1.61 6.17
CA PHE A 88 -8.79 -2.03 7.04
C PHE A 88 -8.54 -3.45 7.54
N PRO A 89 -7.44 -3.73 8.26
CA PRO A 89 -7.09 -5.07 8.69
C PRO A 89 -8.03 -5.58 9.80
N LYS A 90 -8.15 -6.91 9.94
CA LYS A 90 -8.88 -7.52 11.08
C LYS A 90 -8.00 -7.64 12.33
N GLY A 91 -6.68 -7.79 12.15
CA GLY A 91 -5.72 -7.93 13.24
C GLY A 91 -5.42 -6.63 14.00
N GLU A 92 -5.55 -5.47 13.36
CA GLU A 92 -5.20 -4.15 13.91
C GLU A 92 -6.39 -3.18 13.78
N LYS A 93 -7.38 -3.32 14.66
CA LYS A 93 -8.64 -2.58 14.56
C LYS A 93 -8.46 -1.07 14.61
N GLU A 94 -7.47 -0.60 15.36
CA GLU A 94 -7.14 0.81 15.51
C GLU A 94 -6.75 1.45 14.16
N VAL A 95 -6.11 0.68 13.27
CA VAL A 95 -5.78 1.13 11.90
C VAL A 95 -7.05 1.29 11.08
N ALA A 96 -7.94 0.29 11.13
CA ALA A 96 -9.22 0.33 10.42
C ALA A 96 -10.11 1.47 10.94
N GLU A 97 -10.22 1.65 12.25
CA GLU A 97 -11.00 2.71 12.90
C GLU A 97 -10.48 4.10 12.54
N LYS A 98 -9.16 4.28 12.50
CA LYS A 98 -8.54 5.54 12.04
C LYS A 98 -8.90 5.86 10.59
N ASN A 99 -8.99 4.86 9.72
CA ASN A 99 -9.27 5.04 8.29
C ASN A 99 -10.78 5.09 7.97
N GLN A 100 -11.64 4.67 8.89
CA GLN A 100 -13.10 4.63 8.73
C GLN A 100 -13.72 5.95 8.23
N PRO A 101 -13.37 7.14 8.79
CA PRO A 101 -13.93 8.40 8.29
C PRO A 101 -13.56 8.70 6.84
N LEU A 102 -12.40 8.21 6.36
CA LEU A 102 -11.98 8.37 4.97
C LEU A 102 -12.77 7.43 4.05
N ALA A 103 -13.00 6.18 4.46
CA ALA A 103 -13.87 5.27 3.70
C ALA A 103 -15.29 5.84 3.54
N GLU A 104 -15.84 6.44 4.60
CA GLU A 104 -17.16 7.09 4.55
C GLU A 104 -17.16 8.32 3.63
N LYS A 105 -16.15 9.20 3.75
CA LYS A 105 -15.98 10.38 2.88
C LYS A 105 -15.96 10.00 1.40
N TYR A 106 -15.21 8.95 1.06
CA TYR A 106 -15.06 8.48 -0.32
C TYR A 106 -16.09 7.42 -0.73
N LYS A 107 -17.07 7.11 0.13
CA LYS A 107 -18.15 6.14 -0.10
C LYS A 107 -17.60 4.81 -0.62
N ILE A 108 -16.65 4.24 0.12
CA ILE A 108 -16.00 2.99 -0.26
C ILE A 108 -16.93 1.82 0.08
N GLU A 109 -17.36 1.08 -0.95
CA GLU A 109 -18.31 -0.03 -0.83
C GLU A 109 -17.64 -1.40 -0.95
N GLY A 110 -16.36 -1.45 -1.32
CA GLY A 110 -15.63 -2.70 -1.50
C GLY A 110 -14.13 -2.49 -1.68
N PHE A 111 -13.40 -3.60 -1.65
CA PHE A 111 -11.95 -3.63 -1.73
C PHE A 111 -11.46 -4.61 -2.82
N PRO A 112 -10.27 -4.37 -3.43
CA PRO A 112 -9.47 -3.15 -3.33
C PRO A 112 -10.03 -2.04 -4.23
N THR A 113 -10.29 -0.86 -3.67
CA THR A 113 -10.76 0.32 -4.42
C THR A 113 -9.63 1.34 -4.51
N VAL A 114 -9.39 1.86 -5.71
CA VAL A 114 -8.46 2.97 -5.94
C VAL A 114 -9.25 4.23 -6.27
N VAL A 115 -8.88 5.32 -5.60
CA VAL A 115 -9.38 6.67 -5.85
C VAL A 115 -8.22 7.55 -6.28
N LEU A 116 -8.37 8.24 -7.41
CA LEU A 116 -7.38 9.18 -7.92
C LEU A 116 -7.83 10.61 -7.62
N LEU A 117 -6.95 11.37 -6.97
CA LEU A 117 -7.18 12.76 -6.58
C LEU A 117 -6.21 13.68 -7.30
N ASP A 118 -6.68 14.86 -7.70
CA ASP A 118 -5.80 15.94 -8.18
C ASP A 118 -4.99 16.56 -7.02
N PRO A 119 -4.01 17.45 -7.28
CA PRO A 119 -3.22 18.09 -6.23
C PRO A 119 -4.04 18.89 -5.21
N GLU A 120 -5.27 19.28 -5.56
CA GLU A 120 -6.24 19.98 -4.72
C GLU A 120 -7.09 19.02 -3.87
N GLY A 121 -6.99 17.71 -4.10
CA GLY A 121 -7.70 16.66 -3.38
C GLY A 121 -9.09 16.36 -3.94
N LYS A 122 -9.43 16.85 -5.13
CA LYS A 122 -10.66 16.52 -5.83
C LYS A 122 -10.52 15.19 -6.55
N GLU A 123 -11.50 14.33 -6.38
CA GLU A 123 -11.57 13.06 -7.10
C GLU A 123 -11.84 13.27 -8.59
N PHE A 124 -11.04 12.63 -9.44
CA PHE A 124 -11.23 12.62 -10.90
C PHE A 124 -11.39 11.22 -11.47
N ASN A 125 -11.09 10.16 -10.71
CA ASN A 125 -11.34 8.79 -11.13
C ASN A 125 -11.43 7.82 -9.95
N ARG A 126 -12.14 6.70 -10.15
CA ARG A 126 -12.14 5.54 -9.24
C ARG A 126 -12.33 4.23 -9.99
N PHE A 127 -11.74 3.17 -9.47
CA PHE A 127 -11.88 1.82 -10.02
C PHE A 127 -11.51 0.75 -9.00
N PHE A 128 -12.04 -0.46 -9.16
CA PHE A 128 -11.52 -1.63 -8.45
C PHE A 128 -10.15 -2.00 -9.00
N ALA A 129 -9.14 -2.06 -8.14
CA ALA A 129 -7.76 -2.31 -8.52
C ALA A 129 -7.58 -3.70 -9.16
N SER A 130 -8.42 -4.67 -8.77
CA SER A 130 -8.44 -6.03 -9.30
C SER A 130 -8.73 -6.13 -10.80
N GLN A 131 -9.23 -5.06 -11.44
CA GLN A 131 -9.39 -4.99 -12.89
C GLN A 131 -8.05 -4.98 -13.65
N TYR A 132 -6.95 -4.63 -12.98
CA TYR A 132 -5.61 -4.52 -13.57
C TYR A 132 -4.57 -5.29 -12.74
N PRO A 133 -4.60 -6.64 -12.73
CA PRO A 133 -3.81 -7.47 -11.80
C PRO A 133 -2.31 -7.56 -12.12
N LYS A 134 -1.80 -6.78 -13.07
CA LYS A 134 -0.40 -6.72 -13.50
C LYS A 134 0.09 -5.28 -13.51
N SER A 135 1.35 -5.05 -13.12
CA SER A 135 1.94 -3.70 -13.06
C SER A 135 1.86 -2.95 -14.38
N GLU A 136 2.12 -3.63 -15.51
CA GLU A 136 2.05 -3.01 -16.84
C GLU A 136 0.65 -2.48 -17.16
N ASP A 137 -0.37 -3.34 -17.02
CA ASP A 137 -1.77 -2.97 -17.29
C ASP A 137 -2.24 -1.84 -16.35
N PHE A 138 -1.85 -1.90 -15.08
CA PHE A 138 -2.20 -0.89 -14.09
C PHE A 138 -1.57 0.47 -14.42
N LEU A 139 -0.26 0.49 -14.73
CA LEU A 139 0.44 1.72 -15.10
C LEU A 139 -0.12 2.32 -16.40
N LYS A 140 -0.43 1.48 -17.39
CA LYS A 140 -1.09 1.92 -18.62
C LYS A 140 -2.43 2.59 -18.32
N HIS A 141 -3.25 1.99 -17.46
CA HIS A 141 -4.53 2.57 -17.06
C HIS A 141 -4.37 3.92 -16.35
N LEU A 142 -3.38 4.06 -15.46
CA LEU A 142 -3.09 5.33 -14.80
C LEU A 142 -2.71 6.41 -15.83
N ASP A 143 -1.87 6.06 -16.81
CA ASP A 143 -1.41 6.98 -17.84
C ASP A 143 -2.55 7.46 -18.75
N GLU A 144 -3.42 6.55 -19.18
CA GLU A 144 -4.62 6.88 -19.95
C GLU A 144 -5.60 7.77 -19.16
N THR A 145 -5.71 7.53 -17.85
CA THR A 145 -6.62 8.29 -16.99
C THR A 145 -6.11 9.71 -16.76
N LEU A 146 -4.80 9.90 -16.55
CA LEU A 146 -4.20 11.23 -16.50
C LEU A 146 -4.33 11.96 -17.83
N ALA A 147 -4.10 11.28 -18.96
CA ALA A 147 -4.24 11.90 -20.28
C ALA A 147 -5.66 12.44 -20.53
N LYS A 148 -6.69 11.70 -20.10
CA LYS A 148 -8.10 12.15 -20.19
C LYS A 148 -8.37 13.37 -19.31
N LYS A 149 -7.86 13.38 -18.08
CA LYS A 149 -8.03 14.51 -17.15
C LYS A 149 -7.50 15.83 -17.73
N GLU A 150 -6.40 15.80 -18.48
CA GLU A 150 -5.82 17.03 -19.07
C GLU A 150 -6.60 17.56 -20.29
N LEU A 151 -7.59 16.81 -20.77
CA LEU A 151 -8.46 17.23 -21.88
C LEU A 151 -9.79 17.85 -21.43
N ASP A 152 -10.14 17.70 -20.14
CA ASP A 152 -11.38 18.20 -19.53
C ASP A 152 -11.16 19.57 -18.83
#